data_AF-A0A6J7HYY0-F1
#
_entry.id   AF-A0A6J7HYY0-F1
#
_cell.length_a   1.000
_cell.length_b   1.000
_cell.length_c   1.000
_cell.angle_alpha   90.00
_cell.angle_beta   90.00
_cell.angle_gamma   90.00
#
_symmetry.space_group_name_H-M   'P 1'
#
loop_
_entity.id
_entity.type
_entity.pdbx_description
1 polymer ?
#
loop_
_entity_poly.entity_id
_entity_poly.type
_entity_poly.pdbx_seq_one_letter_code
_entity_poly.pdbx_strand_id
1 'polypeptide(L)'
;MPGKFKGAAVVSTLAFRDDPAAVSVRYSVHQGNPSMLFPTVDFAVFFLVVFTGSWLLRPHKIAWRWFILAASCVFYGWWDWNYLMLLFLSIGINWFLGLAVFRALTPEGERTNASRWLVRIAVVVNLGILGYFKYFDFFISTITEKMRSIGISVDPPLLNIILPIGISFFTFQAISYVIDIGRGQWRRPLNILDFAVYLSFFAHLVAGPIVRASEFAPQLDEEPDPRYVRSGEAFMLIFRGMFKKVVISSFLATQIVDPVFANPDAFGPLAVLMAIYAYAIQIYADFSGYTDIAIGIALLLGIRFPQNFDSPYIALTLQDFWNRWHMTLSRWLRDYLYIPLGGNRGSKAMMYRNLFLVMIIGGLWHGANWTFVVWGAIHGSYLVAERIVRGKWKGHELGLPPLLVKAMQWFLVFNVVCLAWVFFRAQSIDGAFSLLGRLFASSGSTAGVSLLLLVVIVASIASQFVPPRIPQKAEVWFATWAPALQIAALAGGLVLVDALGPEGIAPFIYFQF
;
A
#
# COMPACT_ATOMS: atom_id res chain seq x y z
N MET A 1 -55.77 -16.22 -5.12
CA MET A 1 -54.62 -17.10 -4.85
C MET A 1 -53.86 -17.34 -6.14
N PRO A 2 -52.61 -16.88 -6.23
CA PRO A 2 -51.59 -17.59 -7.00
C PRO A 2 -50.30 -17.80 -6.17
N GLY A 3 -49.66 -18.94 -6.41
CA GLY A 3 -48.55 -19.48 -5.63
C GLY A 3 -47.22 -18.75 -5.79
N LYS A 4 -46.50 -18.65 -4.68
CA LYS A 4 -45.11 -18.19 -4.59
C LYS A 4 -44.16 -19.32 -4.98
N PHE A 5 -43.46 -19.19 -6.10
CA PHE A 5 -42.22 -19.92 -6.34
C PHE A 5 -41.08 -19.20 -5.61
N LYS A 6 -40.61 -19.78 -4.50
CA LYS A 6 -39.31 -19.46 -3.91
C LYS A 6 -38.27 -20.28 -4.68
N GLY A 7 -37.46 -19.62 -5.49
CA GLY A 7 -36.22 -20.21 -6.02
C GLY A 7 -35.24 -20.39 -4.88
N ALA A 8 -34.90 -21.64 -4.58
CA ALA A 8 -33.90 -22.00 -3.60
C ALA A 8 -32.52 -21.59 -4.12
N ALA A 9 -31.86 -20.67 -3.41
CA ALA A 9 -30.43 -20.48 -3.53
C ALA A 9 -29.75 -21.78 -3.05
N VAL A 10 -29.19 -22.54 -3.99
CA VAL A 10 -28.29 -23.65 -3.67
C VAL A 10 -26.98 -23.02 -3.20
N VAL A 11 -26.90 -22.76 -1.90
CA VAL A 11 -25.67 -22.42 -1.21
C VAL A 11 -24.82 -23.69 -1.19
N SER A 12 -23.74 -23.71 -1.98
CA SER A 12 -22.69 -24.70 -1.82
C SER A 12 -21.92 -24.39 -0.55
N THR A 13 -22.43 -24.88 0.58
CA THR A 13 -21.70 -24.95 1.84
C THR A 13 -20.60 -25.99 1.67
N LEU A 14 -19.45 -25.59 1.12
CA LEU A 14 -18.22 -26.35 1.30
C LEU A 14 -17.84 -26.18 2.77
N ALA A 15 -18.12 -27.22 3.54
CA ALA A 15 -17.62 -27.37 4.89
C ALA A 15 -16.10 -27.19 4.85
N PHE A 16 -15.62 -26.07 5.40
CA PHE A 16 -14.23 -25.92 5.76
C PHE A 16 -13.91 -27.08 6.70
N ARG A 17 -13.04 -27.98 6.25
CA ARG A 17 -12.33 -28.86 7.16
C ARG A 17 -11.48 -27.92 8.00
N ASP A 18 -11.84 -27.76 9.26
CA ASP A 18 -11.02 -27.04 10.24
C ASP A 18 -9.65 -27.73 10.29
N ASP A 19 -8.68 -27.13 9.60
CA ASP A 19 -7.28 -27.45 9.78
C ASP A 19 -6.74 -26.56 10.92
N PRO A 20 -6.40 -27.13 12.09
CA PRO A 20 -5.91 -26.36 13.21
C PRO A 20 -4.50 -25.75 13.00
N ALA A 21 -3.88 -25.95 11.82
CA ALA A 21 -2.57 -25.39 11.48
C ALA A 21 -2.61 -24.08 10.66
N ALA A 22 -3.78 -23.61 10.20
CA ALA A 22 -3.89 -22.39 9.41
C ALA A 22 -4.27 -21.17 10.28
N VAL A 23 -3.28 -20.57 10.96
CA VAL A 23 -3.46 -19.28 11.65
C VAL A 23 -3.56 -18.16 10.60
N SER A 24 -4.78 -17.86 10.17
CA SER A 24 -5.06 -16.61 9.45
C SER A 24 -5.34 -15.52 10.48
N VAL A 25 -4.60 -14.40 10.39
CA VAL A 25 -4.98 -13.17 11.09
C VAL A 25 -6.35 -12.77 10.53
N ARG A 26 -7.41 -13.01 11.31
CA ARG A 26 -8.77 -12.67 10.89
C ARG A 26 -8.94 -11.16 10.97
N TYR A 27 -8.91 -10.52 9.82
CA TYR A 27 -9.51 -9.19 9.68
C TYR A 27 -11.01 -9.34 9.92
N SER A 28 -11.51 -8.67 10.96
CA SER A 28 -12.93 -8.33 11.02
C SER A 28 -13.21 -7.32 9.92
N VAL A 29 -13.39 -7.79 8.68
CA VAL A 29 -14.44 -7.20 7.87
C VAL A 29 -15.70 -7.69 8.53
N HIS A 30 -16.29 -6.88 9.41
CA HIS A 30 -17.65 -7.14 9.86
C HIS A 30 -18.47 -7.42 8.59
N GLN A 31 -18.90 -8.66 8.39
CA GLN A 31 -19.66 -9.10 7.21
C GLN A 31 -21.08 -8.48 7.16
N GLY A 32 -21.26 -7.30 7.75
CA GLY A 32 -22.52 -6.57 7.81
C GLY A 32 -22.40 -5.07 8.06
N ASN A 33 -21.20 -4.46 8.12
CA ASN A 33 -21.09 -3.00 8.18
C ASN A 33 -20.37 -2.49 6.91
N PRO A 34 -21.00 -1.67 6.06
CA PRO A 34 -20.31 -1.09 4.91
C PRO A 34 -19.17 -0.21 5.40
N SER A 35 -17.94 -0.68 5.24
CA SER A 35 -16.75 0.13 5.47
C SER A 35 -16.74 1.30 4.48
N MET A 36 -16.55 2.53 4.98
CA MET A 36 -16.43 3.71 4.14
C MET A 36 -15.11 3.66 3.35
N LEU A 37 -15.16 3.14 2.12
CA LEU A 37 -14.02 3.04 1.22
C LEU A 37 -14.15 4.07 0.09
N PHE A 38 -13.04 4.55 -0.46
CA PHE A 38 -13.07 5.53 -1.56
C PHE A 38 -14.02 5.23 -2.73
N PRO A 39 -14.14 3.98 -3.24
CA PRO A 39 -15.07 3.68 -4.32
C PRO A 39 -16.54 3.50 -3.89
N THR A 40 -16.92 3.83 -2.65
CA THR A 40 -18.29 3.65 -2.14
C THR A 40 -19.10 4.95 -2.20
N VAL A 41 -20.42 4.81 -2.30
CA VAL A 41 -21.37 5.93 -2.23
C VAL A 41 -21.26 6.65 -0.88
N ASP A 42 -21.10 5.89 0.21
CA ASP A 42 -20.93 6.44 1.57
C ASP A 42 -19.74 7.41 1.63
N PHE A 43 -18.61 7.03 1.03
CA PHE A 43 -17.46 7.91 0.94
C PHE A 43 -17.72 9.14 0.05
N ALA A 44 -18.41 8.98 -1.08
CA ALA A 44 -18.74 10.10 -1.96
C ALA A 44 -19.60 11.16 -1.23
N VAL A 45 -20.63 10.72 -0.48
CA VAL A 45 -21.47 11.61 0.33
C VAL A 45 -20.66 12.28 1.44
N PHE A 46 -19.87 11.49 2.18
CA PHE A 46 -18.94 12.01 3.19
C PHE A 46 -18.00 13.08 2.60
N PHE A 47 -17.37 12.78 1.46
CA PHE A 47 -16.42 13.69 0.84
C PHE A 47 -17.07 14.96 0.32
N LEU A 48 -18.32 14.93 -0.17
CA LEU A 48 -19.05 16.15 -0.55
C LEU A 48 -19.24 17.10 0.65
N VAL A 49 -19.57 16.56 1.82
CA VAL A 49 -19.67 17.33 3.07
C VAL A 49 -18.30 17.88 3.48
N VAL A 50 -17.26 17.05 3.45
CA VAL A 50 -15.89 17.45 3.80
C VAL A 50 -15.35 18.50 2.84
N PHE A 51 -15.53 18.33 1.55
CA PHE A 51 -15.10 19.26 0.51
C PHE A 51 -15.76 20.63 0.74
N THR A 52 -17.09 20.66 0.88
CA THR A 52 -17.84 21.90 1.08
C THR A 52 -17.43 22.58 2.38
N GLY A 53 -17.43 21.86 3.50
CA GLY A 53 -17.04 22.40 4.80
C GLY A 53 -15.59 22.86 4.85
N SER A 54 -14.67 22.14 4.20
CA SER A 54 -13.25 22.50 4.11
C SER A 54 -13.08 23.86 3.42
N TRP A 55 -13.73 24.08 2.28
CA TRP A 55 -13.63 25.35 1.56
C TRP A 55 -14.32 26.51 2.28
N LEU A 56 -15.49 26.26 2.92
CA LEU A 56 -16.18 27.28 3.71
C LEU A 56 -15.38 27.72 4.95
N LEU A 57 -14.68 26.78 5.60
CA LEU A 57 -13.91 27.05 6.81
C LEU A 57 -12.47 27.47 6.53
N ARG A 58 -11.97 27.36 5.30
CA ARG A 58 -10.56 27.65 4.95
C ARG A 58 -10.07 29.03 5.41
N PRO A 59 -10.85 30.13 5.33
CA PRO A 59 -10.46 31.43 5.87
C PRO A 59 -10.25 31.43 7.40
N HIS A 60 -10.87 30.48 8.10
CA HIS A 60 -10.80 30.33 9.56
C HIS A 60 -9.92 29.13 9.94
N LYS A 61 -8.59 29.28 9.81
CA LYS A 61 -7.60 28.18 9.91
C LYS A 61 -7.79 27.24 11.11
N ILE A 62 -8.09 27.78 12.30
CA ILE A 62 -8.30 26.96 13.50
C ILE A 62 -9.58 26.12 13.37
N ALA A 63 -10.68 26.72 12.93
CA ALA A 63 -11.93 26.01 12.70
C ALA A 63 -11.78 24.96 11.59
N TRP A 64 -11.05 25.29 10.52
CA TRP A 64 -10.72 24.34 9.46
C TRP A 64 -9.95 23.12 9.97
N ARG A 65 -8.92 23.32 10.81
CA ARG A 65 -8.15 22.21 11.41
C ARG A 65 -9.01 21.28 12.26
N TRP A 66 -9.87 21.85 13.12
CA TRP A 66 -10.81 21.08 13.92
C TRP A 66 -11.81 20.31 13.06
N PHE A 67 -12.31 20.94 11.99
CA PHE A 67 -13.20 20.29 11.04
C PHE A 67 -12.54 19.11 10.33
N ILE A 68 -11.31 19.27 9.83
CA ILE A 68 -10.56 18.19 9.17
C ILE A 68 -10.23 17.06 10.16
N LEU A 69 -9.87 17.39 11.40
CA LEU A 69 -9.65 16.38 12.44
C LEU A 69 -10.95 15.60 12.71
N ALA A 70 -12.08 16.29 12.88
CA ALA A 70 -13.38 15.66 13.11
C ALA A 70 -13.78 14.77 11.92
N ALA A 71 -13.65 15.26 10.69
CA ALA A 71 -13.90 14.49 9.48
C ALA A 71 -13.02 13.23 9.43
N SER A 72 -11.75 13.37 9.81
CA SER A 72 -10.80 12.25 9.85
C SER A 72 -11.15 11.22 10.92
N CYS A 73 -11.61 11.65 12.09
CA CYS A 73 -12.12 10.76 13.12
C CYS A 73 -13.40 10.04 12.69
N VAL A 74 -14.32 10.71 11.99
CA VAL A 74 -15.53 10.08 11.42
C VAL A 74 -15.14 9.01 10.40
N PHE A 75 -14.25 9.34 9.45
CA PHE A 75 -13.79 8.40 8.43
C PHE A 75 -13.11 7.17 9.05
N TYR A 76 -12.19 7.38 10.00
CA TYR A 76 -11.47 6.28 10.65
C TYR A 76 -12.36 5.45 11.56
N GLY A 77 -13.18 6.10 12.37
CA GLY A 77 -14.09 5.47 13.32
C GLY A 77 -15.27 4.75 12.66
N TRP A 78 -15.53 5.00 11.37
CA TRP A 78 -16.55 4.28 10.61
C TRP A 78 -16.25 2.78 10.50
N TRP A 79 -14.97 2.41 10.45
CA TRP A 79 -14.56 1.02 10.48
C TRP A 79 -14.73 0.44 11.88
N ASP A 80 -14.06 1.03 12.87
CA ASP A 80 -14.24 0.69 14.29
C ASP A 80 -13.76 1.86 15.17
N TRP A 81 -14.70 2.44 15.90
CA TRP A 81 -14.50 3.59 16.78
C TRP A 81 -13.60 3.29 17.99
N ASN A 82 -13.45 2.03 18.41
CA ASN A 82 -12.56 1.67 19.53
C ASN A 82 -11.11 2.06 19.24
N TYR A 83 -10.70 2.01 17.96
CA TYR A 83 -9.33 2.32 17.56
C TYR A 83 -9.05 3.82 17.42
N LEU A 84 -10.05 4.69 17.54
CA LEU A 84 -9.80 6.13 17.70
C LEU A 84 -8.97 6.41 18.95
N MET A 85 -9.17 5.64 20.03
CA MET A 85 -8.34 5.78 21.24
C MET A 85 -6.87 5.48 20.95
N LEU A 86 -6.59 4.44 20.15
CA LEU A 86 -5.23 4.11 19.74
C LEU A 86 -4.62 5.22 18.87
N LEU A 87 -5.38 5.77 17.94
CA LEU A 87 -4.95 6.89 17.11
C LEU A 87 -4.61 8.12 17.96
N PHE A 88 -5.50 8.51 18.88
CA PHE A 88 -5.25 9.65 19.78
C PHE A 88 -4.10 9.40 20.75
N LEU A 89 -3.94 8.18 21.25
CA LEU A 89 -2.78 7.80 22.06
C LEU A 89 -1.49 7.95 21.26
N SER A 90 -1.46 7.47 20.01
CA SER A 90 -0.32 7.64 19.10
C SER A 90 -0.03 9.13 18.83
N ILE A 91 -1.07 9.95 18.59
CA ILE A 91 -0.95 11.40 18.45
C ILE A 91 -0.30 12.01 19.70
N GLY A 92 -0.84 11.73 20.88
CA GLY A 92 -0.36 12.30 22.15
C GLY A 92 1.07 11.92 22.48
N ILE A 93 1.40 10.62 22.39
CA ILE A 93 2.76 10.10 22.66
C ILE A 93 3.77 10.74 21.71
N ASN A 94 3.50 10.71 20.41
CA ASN A 94 4.47 11.17 19.42
C ASN A 94 4.61 12.69 19.37
N TRP A 95 3.53 13.42 19.64
CA TRP A 95 3.61 14.86 19.82
C TRP A 95 4.49 15.22 21.02
N PHE A 96 4.24 14.58 22.18
CA PHE A 96 5.02 14.81 23.40
C PHE A 96 6.50 14.45 23.21
N LEU A 97 6.79 13.28 22.63
CA LEU A 97 8.17 12.85 22.37
C LEU A 97 8.86 13.75 21.35
N GLY A 98 8.16 14.20 20.31
CA GLY A 98 8.68 15.19 19.37
C GLY A 98 9.06 16.51 20.06
N LEU A 99 8.20 17.02 20.94
CA LEU A 99 8.47 18.22 21.74
C LEU A 99 9.63 18.01 22.73
N ALA A 100 9.70 16.85 23.39
CA ALA A 100 10.77 16.51 24.31
C ALA A 100 12.12 16.41 23.60
N VAL A 101 12.17 15.75 22.42
CA VAL A 101 13.37 15.68 21.58
C VAL A 101 13.82 17.08 21.19
N PHE A 102 12.90 17.93 20.74
CA PHE A 102 13.20 19.31 20.36
C PHE A 102 13.81 20.10 21.53
N ARG A 103 13.21 20.03 22.72
CA ARG A 103 13.73 20.70 23.93
C ARG A 103 15.09 20.16 24.39
N ALA A 104 15.42 18.94 24.01
CA ALA A 104 16.71 18.32 24.31
C ALA A 104 17.80 18.64 23.27
N LEU A 105 17.50 19.32 22.15
CA LEU A 105 18.53 19.77 21.21
C LEU A 105 19.32 20.97 21.76
N THR A 106 20.51 21.22 21.21
CA THR A 106 21.24 22.47 21.50
C THR A 106 20.51 23.67 20.88
N PRO A 107 20.80 24.92 21.30
CA PRO A 107 20.26 26.12 20.66
C PRO A 107 20.51 26.18 19.14
N GLU A 108 21.61 25.61 18.67
CA GLU A 108 22.01 25.51 17.25
C GLU A 108 21.29 24.36 16.52
N GLY A 109 20.50 23.54 17.24
CA GLY A 109 19.79 22.39 16.70
C GLY A 109 20.62 21.10 16.65
N GLU A 110 21.74 21.04 17.37
CA GLU A 110 22.61 19.86 17.39
C GLU A 110 22.09 18.78 18.33
N ARG A 111 22.45 17.53 18.03
CA ARG A 111 21.99 16.36 18.78
C ARG A 111 22.75 16.18 20.09
N THR A 112 22.03 16.29 21.20
CA THR A 112 22.54 15.89 22.53
C THR A 112 22.32 14.40 22.80
N ASN A 113 22.97 13.87 23.85
CA ASN A 113 22.72 12.51 24.34
C ASN A 113 21.25 12.28 24.71
N ALA A 114 20.62 13.24 25.38
CA ALA A 114 19.22 13.18 25.76
C ALA A 114 18.30 13.09 24.54
N SER A 115 18.52 13.94 23.52
CA SER A 115 17.74 13.91 22.27
C SER A 115 17.85 12.54 21.56
N ARG A 116 19.06 11.95 21.53
CA ARG A 116 19.30 10.62 20.94
C ARG A 116 18.54 9.51 21.68
N TRP A 117 18.51 9.56 23.00
CA TRP A 117 17.77 8.58 23.81
C TRP A 117 16.26 8.74 23.64
N LEU A 118 15.74 9.97 23.62
CA LEU A 118 14.32 10.24 23.41
C LEU A 118 13.85 9.75 22.03
N VAL A 119 14.65 9.95 20.98
CA VAL A 119 14.35 9.39 19.64
C VAL A 119 14.32 7.85 19.70
N ARG A 120 15.26 7.20 20.39
CA ARG A 120 15.25 5.74 20.55
C ARG A 120 13.99 5.26 21.28
N ILE A 121 13.60 5.93 22.36
CA ILE A 121 12.38 5.64 23.10
C ILE A 121 11.16 5.76 22.18
N ALA A 122 11.06 6.83 21.39
CA ALA A 122 9.98 7.01 20.43
C ALA A 122 9.91 5.87 19.42
N VAL A 123 11.05 5.48 18.84
CA VAL A 123 11.11 4.34 17.91
C VAL A 123 10.67 3.04 18.60
N VAL A 124 11.16 2.76 19.81
CA VAL A 124 10.80 1.54 20.57
C VAL A 124 9.32 1.51 20.92
N VAL A 125 8.73 2.63 21.36
CA VAL A 125 7.30 2.70 21.70
C VAL A 125 6.43 2.48 20.46
N ASN A 126 6.72 3.16 19.35
CA ASN A 126 5.97 3.00 18.11
C ASN A 126 6.08 1.57 17.54
N LEU A 127 7.30 1.01 17.50
CA LEU A 127 7.51 -0.37 17.05
C LEU A 127 6.93 -1.38 18.04
N GLY A 128 6.87 -1.07 19.33
CA GLY A 128 6.23 -1.91 20.35
C GLY A 128 4.72 -1.99 20.16
N ILE A 129 4.07 -0.84 19.92
CA ILE A 129 2.63 -0.78 19.60
C ILE A 129 2.34 -1.55 18.31
N LEU A 130 3.10 -1.27 17.24
CA LEU A 130 2.96 -2.01 15.98
C LEU A 130 3.23 -3.51 16.18
N GLY A 131 4.22 -3.87 16.99
CA GLY A 131 4.59 -5.25 17.28
C GLY A 131 3.51 -6.02 18.02
N TYR A 132 2.88 -5.39 19.00
CA TYR A 132 1.75 -5.95 19.74
C TYR A 132 0.56 -6.23 18.81
N PHE A 133 0.11 -5.23 18.03
CA PHE A 133 -1.07 -5.40 17.19
C PHE A 133 -0.83 -6.26 15.94
N LYS A 134 0.38 -6.23 15.36
CA LYS A 134 0.66 -6.88 14.08
C LYS A 134 1.33 -8.25 14.20
N TYR A 135 2.24 -8.45 15.15
CA TYR A 135 3.11 -9.63 15.17
C TYR A 135 2.93 -10.54 16.39
N PHE A 136 2.15 -10.14 17.40
CA PHE A 136 2.00 -10.93 18.63
C PHE A 136 1.54 -12.36 18.33
N ASP A 137 0.41 -12.52 17.64
CA ASP A 137 -0.14 -13.84 17.32
C ASP A 137 0.80 -14.65 16.41
N PHE A 138 1.49 -14.01 15.45
CA PHE A 138 2.48 -14.65 14.59
C PHE A 138 3.70 -15.19 15.35
N PHE A 139 4.23 -14.44 16.32
CA PHE A 139 5.36 -14.89 17.11
C PHE A 139 4.96 -16.00 18.08
N ILE A 140 3.79 -15.86 18.73
CA ILE A 140 3.28 -16.88 19.64
C ILE A 140 3.00 -18.19 18.89
N SER A 141 2.33 -18.15 17.74
CA SER A 141 2.08 -19.36 16.95
C SER A 141 3.38 -20.03 16.50
N THR A 142 4.36 -19.26 16.00
CA THR A 142 5.66 -19.78 15.58
C THR A 142 6.43 -20.44 16.73
N ILE A 143 6.40 -19.84 17.93
CA ILE A 143 7.06 -20.42 19.11
C ILE A 143 6.35 -21.69 19.54
N THR A 144 5.02 -21.66 19.64
CA THR A 144 4.21 -22.82 20.04
C THR A 144 4.37 -24.00 19.08
N GLU A 145 4.36 -23.77 17.77
CA GLU A 145 4.61 -24.80 16.76
C GLU A 145 6.00 -25.42 16.90
N LYS A 146 7.04 -24.60 17.12
CA LYS A 146 8.40 -25.10 17.38
C LYS A 146 8.51 -25.86 18.68
N MET A 147 7.88 -25.39 19.76
CA MET A 147 7.86 -26.09 21.05
C MET A 147 7.15 -27.44 20.90
N ARG A 148 6.02 -27.49 20.18
CA ARG A 148 5.32 -28.74 19.87
C ARG A 148 6.20 -29.69 19.06
N SER A 149 7.00 -29.19 18.12
CA SER A 149 7.93 -30.02 17.33
C SER A 149 9.03 -30.68 18.15
N ILE A 150 9.38 -30.12 19.32
CA ILE A 150 10.34 -30.68 20.27
C ILE A 150 9.66 -31.36 21.48
N GLY A 151 8.36 -31.65 21.39
CA GLY A 151 7.59 -32.40 22.40
C GLY A 151 7.06 -31.56 23.57
N ILE A 152 7.22 -30.24 23.55
CA ILE A 152 6.70 -29.34 24.59
C ILE A 152 5.36 -28.77 24.13
N SER A 153 4.26 -29.23 24.72
CA SER A 153 2.91 -28.72 24.43
C SER A 153 2.62 -27.51 25.30
N VAL A 154 2.59 -26.33 24.70
CA VAL A 154 2.15 -25.07 25.33
C VAL A 154 0.93 -24.59 24.56
N ASP A 155 -0.19 -24.38 25.23
CA ASP A 155 -1.40 -23.78 24.64
C ASP A 155 -1.58 -22.36 25.22
N PRO A 156 -0.77 -21.38 24.79
CA PRO A 156 -0.99 -20.01 25.21
C PRO A 156 -2.30 -19.50 24.60
N PRO A 157 -3.06 -18.65 25.32
CA PRO A 157 -4.25 -18.04 24.74
C PRO A 157 -3.84 -17.15 23.58
N LEU A 158 -4.23 -17.51 22.36
CA LEU A 158 -4.17 -16.61 21.22
C LEU A 158 -5.10 -15.44 21.51
N LEU A 159 -4.56 -14.22 21.52
CA LEU A 159 -5.31 -13.03 21.89
C LEU A 159 -6.24 -12.57 20.75
N ASN A 160 -6.10 -13.17 19.55
CA ASN A 160 -6.89 -12.85 18.35
C ASN A 160 -6.98 -11.34 18.14
N ILE A 161 -5.83 -10.68 18.19
CA ILE A 161 -5.78 -9.22 18.21
C ILE A 161 -6.22 -8.73 16.83
N ILE A 162 -7.33 -7.99 16.80
CA ILE A 162 -7.80 -7.37 15.56
C ILE A 162 -6.80 -6.26 15.18
N LEU A 163 -6.22 -6.38 13.98
CA LEU A 163 -5.25 -5.42 13.46
C LEU A 163 -5.95 -4.10 13.10
N PRO A 164 -5.58 -2.96 13.71
CA PRO A 164 -6.18 -1.68 13.38
C PRO A 164 -5.78 -1.25 11.97
N ILE A 165 -6.77 -0.89 11.15
CA ILE A 165 -6.50 -0.35 9.80
C ILE A 165 -5.58 0.88 9.92
N GLY A 166 -4.61 0.99 9.01
CA GLY A 166 -3.69 2.13 8.95
C GLY A 166 -2.58 2.17 10.00
N ILE A 167 -2.55 1.25 10.98
CA ILE A 167 -1.54 1.26 12.06
C ILE A 167 -0.11 1.33 11.55
N SER A 168 0.18 0.56 10.50
CA SER A 168 1.51 0.52 9.90
C SER A 168 1.91 1.87 9.29
N PHE A 169 0.96 2.58 8.66
CA PHE A 169 1.20 3.85 7.98
C PHE A 169 1.40 5.00 8.96
N PHE A 170 0.48 5.19 9.91
CA PHE A 170 0.62 6.27 10.89
C PHE A 170 1.80 6.03 11.83
N THR A 171 2.16 4.77 12.13
CA THR A 171 3.38 4.45 12.91
C THR A 171 4.63 4.94 12.19
N PHE A 172 4.73 4.74 10.87
CA PHE A 172 5.87 5.20 10.09
C PHE A 172 5.94 6.73 10.00
N GLN A 173 4.81 7.40 9.84
CA GLN A 173 4.72 8.86 9.84
C GLN A 173 5.12 9.47 11.19
N ALA A 174 4.68 8.85 12.30
CA ALA A 174 5.04 9.24 13.66
C ALA A 174 6.54 9.05 13.94
N ILE A 175 7.11 7.91 13.56
CA ILE A 175 8.56 7.65 13.67
C ILE A 175 9.36 8.67 12.87
N SER A 176 8.97 8.93 11.62
CA SER A 176 9.64 9.93 10.77
C SER A 176 9.64 11.31 11.42
N TYR A 177 8.49 11.74 11.95
CA TYR A 177 8.35 13.05 12.60
C TYR A 177 9.34 13.22 13.76
N VAL A 178 9.39 12.26 14.68
CA VAL A 178 10.29 12.36 15.85
C VAL A 178 11.76 12.25 15.44
N ILE A 179 12.09 11.37 14.49
CA ILE A 179 13.45 11.24 13.97
C ILE A 179 13.88 12.56 13.34
N ASP A 180 13.08 13.16 12.46
CA ASP A 180 13.44 14.35 11.70
C ASP A 180 13.66 15.58 12.60
N ILE A 181 12.85 15.75 13.65
CA ILE A 181 13.10 16.73 14.71
C ILE A 181 14.46 16.42 15.35
N GLY A 182 14.69 15.18 15.76
CA GLY A 182 15.97 14.74 16.32
C GLY A 182 17.15 14.88 15.33
N ARG A 183 16.90 15.03 14.02
CA ARG A 183 17.94 15.32 13.03
C ARG A 183 18.30 16.79 12.93
N GLY A 184 17.61 17.68 13.63
CA GLY A 184 17.75 19.13 13.47
C GLY A 184 17.24 19.64 12.12
N GLN A 185 16.53 18.79 11.36
CA GLN A 185 15.98 19.17 10.04
C GLN A 185 14.74 20.06 10.19
N TRP A 186 14.20 20.17 11.41
CA TRP A 186 12.97 20.90 11.70
C TRP A 186 13.18 21.88 12.85
N ARG A 187 13.00 23.18 12.59
CA ARG A 187 13.30 24.25 13.57
C ARG A 187 12.24 24.46 14.65
N ARG A 188 10.99 24.01 14.45
CA ARG A 188 9.90 24.10 15.44
C ARG A 188 8.92 22.91 15.35
N PRO A 189 8.69 22.14 16.44
CA PRO A 189 7.70 21.07 16.43
C PRO A 189 6.29 21.63 16.15
N LEU A 190 5.44 20.80 15.55
CA LEU A 190 4.03 21.14 15.32
C LEU A 190 3.32 21.33 16.67
N ASN A 191 2.33 22.23 16.70
CA ASN A 191 1.38 22.21 17.80
C ASN A 191 0.54 20.92 17.73
N ILE A 192 -0.14 20.58 18.82
CA ILE A 192 -0.86 19.30 18.93
C ILE A 192 -1.97 19.16 17.88
N LEU A 193 -2.64 20.25 17.52
CA LEU A 193 -3.72 20.23 16.54
C LEU A 193 -3.19 19.98 15.13
N ASP A 194 -2.10 20.66 14.73
CA ASP A 194 -1.44 20.43 13.44
C ASP A 194 -0.87 19.01 13.35
N PHE A 195 -0.29 18.50 14.44
CA PHE A 195 0.19 17.12 14.48
C PHE A 195 -0.95 16.11 14.39
N ALA A 196 -2.08 16.38 15.07
CA ALA A 196 -3.28 15.55 14.98
C ALA A 196 -3.84 15.53 13.57
N VAL A 197 -3.96 16.68 12.91
CA VAL A 197 -4.40 16.76 11.50
C VAL A 197 -3.43 16.04 10.58
N TYR A 198 -2.12 16.25 10.73
CA TYR A 198 -1.09 15.55 9.96
C TYR A 198 -1.21 14.03 10.09
N LEU A 199 -1.24 13.51 11.31
CA LEU A 199 -1.21 12.06 11.52
C LEU A 199 -2.53 11.38 11.14
N SER A 200 -3.66 12.08 11.31
CA SER A 200 -5.00 11.53 11.09
C SER A 200 -5.60 11.82 9.71
N PHE A 201 -4.97 12.64 8.86
CA PHE A 201 -5.59 13.11 7.62
C PHE A 201 -6.18 11.96 6.77
N PHE A 202 -7.51 11.93 6.68
CA PHE A 202 -8.26 10.76 6.20
C PHE A 202 -7.84 10.26 4.82
N ALA A 203 -7.44 11.17 3.92
CA ALA A 203 -7.06 10.81 2.55
C ALA A 203 -5.81 9.92 2.50
N HIS A 204 -4.92 9.97 3.50
CA HIS A 204 -3.74 9.09 3.55
C HIS A 204 -3.67 8.15 4.75
N LEU A 205 -4.49 8.36 5.78
CA LEU A 205 -4.41 7.64 7.06
C LEU A 205 -4.39 6.11 6.91
N VAL A 206 -5.25 5.60 6.05
CA VAL A 206 -5.48 4.15 5.93
C VAL A 206 -4.41 3.47 5.08
N ALA A 207 -4.18 3.97 3.86
CA ALA A 207 -3.18 3.40 2.94
C ALA A 207 -2.71 4.38 1.85
N GLY A 208 -2.73 5.68 2.12
CA GLY A 208 -2.25 6.66 1.14
C GLY A 208 -0.73 6.71 1.07
N PRO A 209 -0.17 7.64 0.28
CA PRO A 209 1.26 7.91 0.27
C PRO A 209 1.77 8.18 1.70
N ILE A 210 2.94 7.65 2.06
CA ILE A 210 3.58 7.94 3.35
C ILE A 210 4.17 9.35 3.26
N VAL A 211 3.35 10.34 3.60
CA VAL A 211 3.70 11.76 3.54
C VAL A 211 4.54 12.12 4.75
N ARG A 212 5.65 12.83 4.53
CA ARG A 212 6.44 13.38 5.64
C ARG A 212 5.78 14.63 6.16
N ALA A 213 5.92 14.89 7.46
CA ALA A 213 5.46 16.13 8.04
C ALA A 213 6.01 17.35 7.26
N SER A 214 7.24 17.30 6.73
CA SER A 214 7.87 18.43 6.03
C SER A 214 7.25 18.70 4.66
N GLU A 215 6.59 17.70 4.09
CA GLU A 215 5.81 17.82 2.86
C GLU A 215 4.39 18.32 3.17
N PHE A 216 3.82 17.98 4.32
CA PHE A 216 2.42 18.26 4.67
C PHE A 216 2.22 19.56 5.47
N ALA A 217 2.97 19.75 6.54
CA ALA A 217 2.74 20.82 7.52
C ALA A 217 2.80 22.25 6.94
N PRO A 218 3.74 22.60 6.04
CA PRO A 218 3.75 23.93 5.44
C PRO A 218 2.43 24.29 4.74
N GLN A 219 1.73 23.29 4.20
CA GLN A 219 0.47 23.46 3.46
C GLN A 219 -0.75 23.71 4.37
N LEU A 220 -0.61 23.51 5.69
CA LEU A 220 -1.68 23.80 6.67
C LEU A 220 -1.86 25.30 6.91
N ASP A 221 -0.79 26.07 6.72
CA ASP A 221 -0.82 27.53 6.87
C ASP A 221 -1.10 28.25 5.54
N GLU A 222 -0.99 27.55 4.42
CA GLU A 222 -1.35 28.07 3.09
C GLU A 222 -2.86 28.31 2.98
N GLU A 223 -3.23 29.39 2.30
CA GLU A 223 -4.60 29.68 1.86
C GLU A 223 -4.67 29.55 0.33
N PRO A 224 -4.89 28.33 -0.20
CA PRO A 224 -5.03 28.14 -1.63
C PRO A 224 -6.26 28.91 -2.13
N ASP A 225 -6.12 29.60 -3.25
CA ASP A 225 -7.25 30.25 -3.90
C ASP A 225 -8.15 29.17 -4.54
N PRO A 226 -9.45 29.10 -4.16
CA PRO A 226 -10.39 28.11 -4.70
C PRO A 226 -10.48 28.14 -6.24
N ARG A 227 -10.18 29.28 -6.87
CA ARG A 227 -10.23 29.46 -8.33
C ARG A 227 -9.08 28.78 -9.07
N TYR A 228 -7.99 28.45 -8.36
CA TYR A 228 -6.77 27.88 -8.95
C TYR A 228 -6.45 26.47 -8.45
N VAL A 229 -7.44 25.78 -7.87
CA VAL A 229 -7.33 24.36 -7.55
C VAL A 229 -7.13 23.57 -8.84
N ARG A 230 -6.18 22.64 -8.87
CA ARG A 230 -5.90 21.77 -10.02
C ARG A 230 -6.98 20.70 -10.18
N SER A 231 -8.24 21.11 -10.31
CA SER A 231 -9.43 20.24 -10.34
C SER A 231 -9.39 19.24 -11.50
N GLY A 232 -8.93 19.66 -12.69
CA GLY A 232 -8.81 18.77 -13.84
C GLY A 232 -7.83 17.60 -13.60
N GLU A 233 -6.67 17.88 -12.98
CA GLU A 233 -5.71 16.84 -12.57
C GLU A 233 -6.32 15.94 -11.50
N ALA A 234 -6.97 16.53 -10.49
CA ALA A 234 -7.59 15.81 -9.40
C ALA A 234 -8.72 14.87 -9.88
N PHE A 235 -9.57 15.32 -10.80
CA PHE A 235 -10.64 14.50 -11.39
C PHE A 235 -10.07 13.37 -12.25
N MET A 236 -9.02 13.63 -13.04
CA MET A 236 -8.38 12.58 -13.82
C MET A 236 -7.73 11.52 -12.92
N LEU A 237 -7.09 11.95 -11.82
CA LEU A 237 -6.55 11.08 -10.78
C LEU A 237 -7.64 10.20 -10.14
N ILE A 238 -8.76 10.79 -9.74
CA ILE A 238 -9.88 10.04 -9.16
C ILE A 238 -10.45 9.05 -10.18
N PHE A 239 -10.72 9.50 -11.41
CA PHE A 239 -11.29 8.65 -12.46
C PHE A 239 -10.37 7.47 -12.82
N ARG A 240 -9.09 7.74 -13.12
CA ARG A 240 -8.12 6.68 -13.46
C ARG A 240 -7.92 5.73 -12.27
N GLY A 241 -7.96 6.26 -11.05
CA GLY A 241 -7.82 5.45 -9.85
C GLY A 241 -9.02 4.53 -9.62
N MET A 242 -10.24 5.06 -9.82
CA MET A 242 -11.49 4.30 -9.79
C MET A 242 -11.50 3.20 -10.85
N PHE A 243 -11.13 3.51 -12.10
CA PHE A 243 -11.07 2.52 -13.18
C PHE A 243 -10.07 1.39 -12.87
N LYS A 244 -8.85 1.72 -12.41
CA LYS A 244 -7.87 0.71 -12.02
C LYS A 244 -8.37 -0.18 -10.88
N LYS A 245 -8.97 0.42 -9.85
CA LYS A 245 -9.39 -0.31 -8.64
C LYS A 245 -10.67 -1.12 -8.85
N VAL A 246 -11.71 -0.51 -9.37
CA VAL A 246 -13.06 -1.12 -9.47
C VAL A 246 -13.16 -2.01 -10.71
N VAL A 247 -12.58 -1.61 -11.85
CA VAL A 247 -12.67 -2.40 -13.08
C VAL A 247 -11.51 -3.38 -13.20
N ILE A 248 -10.28 -2.89 -13.38
CA ILE A 248 -9.12 -3.76 -13.72
C ILE A 248 -8.81 -4.73 -12.58
N SER A 249 -8.58 -4.22 -11.36
CA SER A 249 -8.20 -5.06 -10.22
C SER A 249 -9.29 -6.08 -9.88
N SER A 250 -10.54 -5.64 -9.74
CA SER A 250 -11.65 -6.55 -9.37
C SER A 250 -11.94 -7.59 -10.45
N PHE A 251 -11.84 -7.24 -11.73
CA PHE A 251 -11.94 -8.21 -12.82
C PHE A 251 -10.82 -9.27 -12.73
N LEU A 252 -9.56 -8.86 -12.59
CA LEU A 252 -8.44 -9.82 -12.50
C LEU A 252 -8.53 -10.71 -11.25
N ALA A 253 -8.93 -10.13 -10.12
CA ALA A 253 -9.17 -10.84 -8.86
C ALA A 253 -10.18 -11.97 -9.04
N THR A 254 -11.39 -11.62 -9.48
CA THR A 254 -12.53 -12.53 -9.56
C THR A 254 -12.39 -13.56 -10.69
N GLN A 255 -11.84 -13.17 -11.84
CA GLN A 255 -11.83 -14.03 -13.02
C GLN A 255 -10.75 -15.11 -12.99
N ILE A 256 -9.58 -14.81 -12.41
CA ILE A 256 -8.46 -15.76 -12.49
C ILE A 256 -7.61 -15.82 -11.22
N VAL A 257 -7.33 -14.70 -10.54
CA VAL A 257 -6.37 -14.72 -9.44
C VAL A 257 -6.93 -15.48 -8.24
N ASP A 258 -8.09 -15.10 -7.72
CA ASP A 258 -8.63 -15.72 -6.51
C ASP A 258 -8.91 -17.22 -6.68
N PRO A 259 -9.54 -17.69 -7.78
CA PRO A 259 -9.74 -19.13 -7.99
C PRO A 259 -8.43 -19.91 -8.08
N VAL A 260 -7.44 -19.41 -8.82
CA VAL A 260 -6.17 -20.12 -9.06
C VAL A 260 -5.30 -20.15 -7.81
N PHE A 261 -5.21 -19.05 -7.06
CA PHE A 261 -4.42 -19.01 -5.82
C PHE A 261 -5.10 -19.77 -4.67
N ALA A 262 -6.44 -19.88 -4.68
CA ALA A 262 -7.18 -20.65 -3.66
C ALA A 262 -7.08 -22.17 -3.89
N ASN A 263 -7.09 -22.62 -5.14
CA ASN A 263 -6.96 -24.04 -5.47
C ASN A 263 -6.08 -24.24 -6.72
N PRO A 264 -4.74 -24.09 -6.59
CA PRO A 264 -3.81 -24.25 -7.71
C PRO A 264 -3.95 -25.60 -8.41
N ASP A 265 -4.37 -26.62 -7.67
CA ASP A 265 -4.41 -27.98 -8.13
C ASP A 265 -5.45 -28.28 -9.21
N ALA A 266 -6.47 -27.43 -9.31
CA ALA A 266 -7.53 -27.52 -10.30
C ALA A 266 -7.15 -26.94 -11.69
N PHE A 267 -6.02 -26.22 -11.79
CA PHE A 267 -5.68 -25.44 -12.98
C PHE A 267 -4.43 -25.95 -13.69
N GLY A 268 -4.40 -25.77 -15.01
CA GLY A 268 -3.26 -26.08 -15.87
C GLY A 268 -2.20 -24.97 -15.93
N PRO A 269 -1.05 -25.24 -16.56
CA PRO A 269 0.10 -24.33 -16.55
C PRO A 269 -0.19 -22.96 -17.16
N LEU A 270 -1.02 -22.90 -18.22
CA LEU A 270 -1.40 -21.64 -18.85
C LEU A 270 -2.24 -20.76 -17.92
N ALA A 271 -3.23 -21.33 -17.24
CA ALA A 271 -4.07 -20.59 -16.30
C ALA A 271 -3.26 -20.08 -15.10
N VAL A 272 -2.30 -20.89 -14.61
CA VAL A 272 -1.38 -20.49 -13.54
C VAL A 272 -0.47 -19.35 -13.98
N LEU A 273 0.15 -19.43 -15.15
CA LEU A 273 0.99 -18.35 -15.68
C LEU A 273 0.19 -17.05 -15.82
N MET A 274 -1.02 -17.13 -16.38
CA MET A 274 -1.91 -15.99 -16.52
C MET A 274 -2.34 -15.43 -15.16
N ALA A 275 -2.57 -16.27 -14.15
CA ALA A 275 -2.89 -15.83 -12.79
C ALA A 275 -1.73 -15.08 -12.14
N ILE A 276 -0.48 -15.52 -12.33
CA ILE A 276 0.70 -14.84 -11.81
C ILE A 276 0.85 -13.43 -12.42
N TYR A 277 0.69 -13.31 -13.74
CA TYR A 277 0.75 -12.02 -14.42
C TYR A 277 -0.46 -11.13 -14.10
N ALA A 278 -1.66 -11.71 -14.03
CA ALA A 278 -2.87 -11.03 -13.59
C ALA A 278 -2.69 -10.50 -12.17
N TYR A 279 -2.09 -11.27 -11.26
CA TYR A 279 -1.86 -10.83 -9.90
C TYR A 279 -0.90 -9.65 -9.82
N ALA A 280 0.18 -9.64 -10.60
CA ALA A 280 1.07 -8.48 -10.69
C ALA A 280 0.28 -7.22 -11.10
N ILE A 281 -0.58 -7.32 -12.11
CA ILE A 281 -1.40 -6.18 -12.54
C ILE A 281 -2.46 -5.82 -11.50
N GLN A 282 -3.10 -6.79 -10.86
CA GLN A 282 -4.10 -6.58 -9.81
C GLN A 282 -3.51 -5.79 -8.65
N ILE A 283 -2.38 -6.23 -8.08
CA ILE A 283 -1.76 -5.53 -6.93
C ILE A 283 -1.35 -4.11 -7.32
N TYR A 284 -0.86 -3.89 -8.54
CA TYR A 284 -0.57 -2.56 -9.05
C TYR A 284 -1.83 -1.71 -9.20
N ALA A 285 -2.86 -2.24 -9.86
CA ALA A 285 -4.08 -1.51 -10.19
C ALA A 285 -4.88 -1.16 -8.93
N ASP A 286 -4.95 -2.07 -7.95
CA ASP A 286 -5.59 -1.80 -6.66
C ASP A 286 -4.85 -0.70 -5.89
N PHE A 287 -3.52 -0.80 -5.77
CA PHE A 287 -2.76 0.12 -4.92
C PHE A 287 -2.46 1.46 -5.58
N SER A 288 -2.04 1.44 -6.85
CA SER A 288 -1.92 2.67 -7.63
C SER A 288 -3.29 3.33 -7.82
N GLY A 289 -4.38 2.56 -7.94
CA GLY A 289 -5.73 3.10 -8.01
C GLY A 289 -6.16 3.81 -6.72
N TYR A 290 -5.96 3.16 -5.57
CA TYR A 290 -6.24 3.75 -4.26
C TYR A 290 -5.43 5.04 -4.03
N THR A 291 -4.13 5.02 -4.32
CA THR A 291 -3.27 6.18 -4.11
C THR A 291 -3.54 7.33 -5.07
N ASP A 292 -3.95 7.05 -6.32
CA ASP A 292 -4.40 8.11 -7.23
C ASP A 292 -5.67 8.81 -6.71
N ILE A 293 -6.65 8.03 -6.22
CA ILE A 293 -7.86 8.61 -5.62
C ILE A 293 -7.49 9.47 -4.40
N ALA A 294 -6.63 8.96 -3.51
CA ALA A 294 -6.13 9.70 -2.35
C ALA A 294 -5.45 11.03 -2.73
N ILE A 295 -4.58 11.02 -3.74
CA ILE A 295 -3.88 12.22 -4.23
C ILE A 295 -4.88 13.20 -4.85
N GLY A 296 -5.86 12.72 -5.63
CA GLY A 296 -6.89 13.56 -6.22
C GLY A 296 -7.79 14.24 -5.18
N ILE A 297 -8.25 13.48 -4.16
CA ILE A 297 -9.02 14.00 -3.02
C ILE A 297 -8.22 15.08 -2.27
N ALA A 298 -6.95 14.80 -1.97
CA ALA A 298 -6.09 15.78 -1.29
C ALA A 298 -5.93 17.06 -2.12
N LEU A 299 -5.72 16.93 -3.45
CA LEU A 299 -5.62 18.08 -4.35
C LEU A 299 -6.89 18.93 -4.37
N LEU A 300 -8.08 18.30 -4.35
CA LEU A 300 -9.36 19.02 -4.24
C LEU A 300 -9.52 19.77 -2.91
N LEU A 301 -8.84 19.33 -1.85
CA LEU A 301 -8.77 20.01 -0.55
C LEU A 301 -7.61 21.02 -0.45
N GLY A 302 -6.88 21.24 -1.55
CA GLY A 302 -5.75 22.15 -1.61
C GLY A 302 -4.45 21.61 -1.00
N ILE A 303 -4.36 20.30 -0.77
CA ILE A 303 -3.17 19.63 -0.23
C ILE A 303 -2.50 18.77 -1.31
N ARG A 304 -1.19 18.91 -1.47
CA ARG A 304 -0.38 18.17 -2.44
C ARG A 304 0.33 17.01 -1.77
N PHE A 305 0.07 15.80 -2.25
CA PHE A 305 0.77 14.58 -1.85
C PHE A 305 1.84 14.18 -2.87
N PRO A 306 2.91 13.50 -2.41
CA PRO A 306 3.86 12.86 -3.32
C PRO A 306 3.19 11.73 -4.10
N GLN A 307 3.63 11.53 -5.34
CA GLN A 307 3.28 10.35 -6.12
C GLN A 307 3.82 9.07 -5.47
N ASN A 308 3.10 7.96 -5.62
CA ASN A 308 3.52 6.67 -5.07
C ASN A 308 3.95 5.66 -6.14
N PHE A 309 3.52 5.84 -7.39
CA PHE A 309 3.86 4.95 -8.51
C PHE A 309 4.29 5.72 -9.77
N ASP A 310 5.29 5.20 -10.49
CA ASP A 310 5.75 5.74 -11.78
C ASP A 310 6.08 4.61 -12.78
N SER A 311 5.04 4.02 -13.37
CA SER A 311 5.13 2.95 -14.37
C SER A 311 6.11 1.82 -14.01
N PRO A 312 5.97 1.15 -12.84
CA PRO A 312 7.00 0.28 -12.28
C PRO A 312 7.39 -0.91 -13.15
N TYR A 313 6.47 -1.43 -13.98
CA TYR A 313 6.75 -2.60 -14.80
C TYR A 313 7.57 -2.34 -16.06
N ILE A 314 7.98 -1.09 -16.34
CA ILE A 314 8.95 -0.80 -17.42
C ILE A 314 10.41 -0.91 -16.94
N ALA A 315 10.62 -1.15 -15.64
CA ALA A 315 11.93 -1.09 -15.04
C ALA A 315 12.93 -2.08 -15.67
N LEU A 316 14.14 -1.59 -15.95
CA LEU A 316 15.25 -2.40 -16.49
C LEU A 316 16.16 -2.97 -15.41
N THR A 317 15.97 -2.53 -14.17
CA THR A 317 16.66 -3.01 -12.98
C THR A 317 15.72 -3.11 -11.81
N LEU A 318 16.07 -3.93 -10.81
CA LEU A 318 15.28 -3.98 -9.59
C LEU A 318 15.45 -2.69 -8.77
N GLN A 319 16.61 -2.02 -8.87
CA GLN A 319 16.76 -0.68 -8.30
C GLN A 319 15.80 0.35 -8.93
N ASP A 320 15.65 0.34 -10.25
CA ASP A 320 14.70 1.22 -10.96
C ASP A 320 13.25 0.86 -10.60
N PHE A 321 12.93 -0.44 -10.48
CA PHE A 321 11.63 -0.89 -9.99
C PHE A 321 11.29 -0.27 -8.62
N TRP A 322 12.20 -0.32 -7.64
CA TRP A 322 12.00 0.28 -6.32
C TRP A 322 12.01 1.81 -6.29
N ASN A 323 12.47 2.47 -7.35
CA ASN A 323 12.30 3.92 -7.54
C ASN A 323 10.96 4.28 -8.18
N ARG A 324 10.18 3.30 -8.62
CA ARG A 324 8.89 3.46 -9.33
C ARG A 324 7.72 2.80 -8.61
N TRP A 325 7.98 1.81 -7.78
CA TRP A 325 7.00 1.06 -6.99
C TRP A 325 6.97 1.57 -5.56
N HIS A 326 5.78 1.89 -5.05
CA HIS A 326 5.55 2.34 -3.68
C HIS A 326 6.62 3.34 -3.18
N MET A 327 6.84 4.39 -3.98
CA MET A 327 7.97 5.31 -3.85
C MET A 327 8.06 5.95 -2.46
N THR A 328 6.93 6.23 -1.80
CA THR A 328 6.98 6.82 -0.45
C THR A 328 7.52 5.85 0.59
N LEU A 329 7.16 4.56 0.51
CA LEU A 329 7.72 3.51 1.37
C LEU A 329 9.19 3.28 1.05
N SER A 330 9.55 3.19 -0.22
CA SER A 330 10.94 3.04 -0.66
C SER A 330 11.83 4.18 -0.13
N ARG A 331 11.37 5.44 -0.22
CA ARG A 331 12.03 6.60 0.39
C ARG A 331 12.12 6.48 1.91
N TRP A 332 11.08 5.98 2.57
CA TRP A 332 11.07 5.79 4.03
C TRP A 332 12.10 4.74 4.46
N LEU A 333 12.06 3.54 3.86
CA LEU A 333 13.01 2.45 4.13
C LEU A 333 14.44 2.91 3.88
N ARG A 334 14.69 3.66 2.81
CA ARG A 334 16.00 4.22 2.53
C ARG A 334 16.47 5.18 3.63
N ASP A 335 15.65 6.16 3.99
CA ASP A 335 16.07 7.29 4.80
C ASP A 335 16.03 7.01 6.32
N TYR A 336 15.17 6.08 6.76
CA TYR A 336 14.98 5.75 8.18
C TYR A 336 15.48 4.36 8.58
N LEU A 337 15.80 3.47 7.63
CA LEU A 337 16.34 2.14 7.91
C LEU A 337 17.70 1.90 7.24
N TYR A 338 17.79 1.98 5.90
CA TYR A 338 19.01 1.68 5.15
C TYR A 338 20.19 2.60 5.48
N ILE A 339 19.99 3.92 5.42
CA ILE A 339 21.05 4.90 5.70
C ILE A 339 21.54 4.78 7.16
N PRO A 340 20.65 4.71 8.18
CA PRO A 340 21.07 4.48 9.56
C PRO A 340 21.85 3.18 9.81
N LEU A 341 21.57 2.10 9.06
CA LEU A 341 22.35 0.85 9.12
C LEU A 341 23.76 0.95 8.50
N GLY A 342 24.11 2.12 7.95
CA GLY A 342 25.39 2.40 7.28
C GLY A 342 25.25 2.65 5.79
N GLY A 343 24.11 2.31 5.17
CA GLY A 343 23.86 2.50 3.75
C GLY A 343 24.96 1.87 2.87
N ASN A 344 25.60 2.70 2.05
CA ASN A 344 26.74 2.31 1.20
C ASN A 344 28.12 2.51 1.88
N ARG A 345 28.17 2.88 3.16
CA ARG A 345 29.43 3.09 3.90
C ARG A 345 30.01 1.76 4.37
N GLY A 346 31.34 1.69 4.50
CA GLY A 346 32.04 0.49 4.94
C GLY A 346 32.35 -0.47 3.80
N SER A 347 32.40 -1.78 4.09
CA SER A 347 32.76 -2.81 3.10
C SER A 347 31.58 -3.18 2.20
N LYS A 348 31.87 -3.74 1.01
CA LYS A 348 30.83 -4.26 0.10
C LYS A 348 29.92 -5.29 0.77
N ALA A 349 30.48 -6.14 1.65
CA ALA A 349 29.71 -7.13 2.41
C ALA A 349 28.70 -6.47 3.36
N MET A 350 29.07 -5.38 4.04
CA MET A 350 28.14 -4.62 4.90
C MET A 350 27.01 -4.00 4.07
N MET A 351 27.33 -3.44 2.90
CA MET A 351 26.34 -2.89 1.98
C MET A 351 25.35 -3.98 1.52
N TYR A 352 25.83 -5.17 1.12
CA TYR A 352 24.97 -6.28 0.70
C TYR A 352 24.08 -6.77 1.84
N ARG A 353 24.64 -6.95 3.04
CA ARG A 353 23.88 -7.28 4.25
C ARG A 353 22.79 -6.24 4.51
N ASN A 354 23.12 -4.96 4.46
CA ASN A 354 22.18 -3.88 4.72
C ASN A 354 21.03 -3.86 3.69
N LEU A 355 21.32 -4.05 2.39
CA LEU A 355 20.30 -4.16 1.35
C LEU A 355 19.37 -5.35 1.61
N PHE A 356 19.95 -6.52 1.90
CA PHE A 356 19.19 -7.73 2.16
C PHE A 356 18.27 -7.61 3.40
N LEU A 357 18.80 -7.06 4.49
CA LEU A 357 18.04 -6.83 5.73
C LEU A 357 16.90 -5.84 5.52
N VAL A 358 17.13 -4.75 4.77
CA VAL A 358 16.07 -3.76 4.49
C VAL A 358 14.92 -4.40 3.72
N MET A 359 15.21 -5.28 2.75
CA MET A 359 14.15 -5.96 2.00
C MET A 359 13.39 -7.00 2.83
N ILE A 360 14.07 -7.75 3.71
CA ILE A 360 13.41 -8.67 4.64
C ILE A 360 12.51 -7.93 5.63
N ILE A 361 13.04 -6.86 6.25
CA ILE A 361 12.26 -6.03 7.18
C ILE A 361 11.09 -5.36 6.46
N GLY A 362 11.29 -4.89 5.22
CA GLY A 362 10.22 -4.40 4.37
C GLY A 362 9.17 -5.46 4.05
N GLY A 363 9.58 -6.71 3.83
CA GLY A 363 8.69 -7.86 3.70
C GLY A 363 7.85 -8.07 4.96
N LEU A 364 8.48 -8.22 6.12
CA LEU A 364 7.77 -8.36 7.40
C LEU A 364 6.80 -7.20 7.67
N TRP A 365 7.17 -5.98 7.27
CA TRP A 365 6.27 -4.83 7.39
C TRP A 365 4.98 -5.00 6.59
N HIS A 366 5.00 -5.71 5.45
CA HIS A 366 3.80 -5.98 4.67
C HIS A 366 2.81 -6.88 5.40
N GLY A 367 3.27 -7.98 6.01
CA GLY A 367 2.39 -8.86 6.76
C GLY A 367 3.13 -9.84 7.67
N ALA A 368 2.39 -10.38 8.64
CA ALA A 368 2.92 -11.28 9.66
C ALA A 368 2.88 -12.76 9.20
N ASN A 369 3.57 -13.05 8.09
CA ASN A 369 3.68 -14.39 7.52
C ASN A 369 5.09 -14.62 6.94
N TRP A 370 5.58 -15.86 7.00
CA TRP A 370 6.86 -16.26 6.40
C TRP A 370 6.92 -16.07 4.88
N THR A 371 5.78 -16.10 4.20
CA THR A 371 5.73 -15.81 2.75
C THR A 371 6.23 -14.40 2.43
N PHE A 372 5.95 -13.40 3.29
CA PHE A 372 6.50 -12.05 3.15
C PHE A 372 8.00 -11.95 3.43
N VAL A 373 8.52 -12.78 4.32
CA VAL A 373 9.98 -12.90 4.55
C VAL A 373 10.65 -13.42 3.29
N VAL A 374 10.08 -14.45 2.66
CA VAL A 374 10.58 -15.01 1.39
C VAL A 374 10.49 -13.98 0.27
N TRP A 375 9.38 -13.25 0.16
CA TRP A 375 9.25 -12.12 -0.78
C TRP A 375 10.38 -11.09 -0.60
N GLY A 376 10.66 -10.69 0.64
CA GLY A 376 11.74 -9.76 0.97
C GLY A 376 13.12 -10.33 0.64
N ALA A 377 13.34 -11.61 0.92
CA ALA A 377 14.58 -12.31 0.60
C ALA A 377 14.82 -12.41 -0.91
N ILE A 378 13.78 -12.64 -1.73
CA ILE A 378 13.89 -12.66 -3.20
C ILE A 378 14.36 -11.30 -3.72
N HIS A 379 13.69 -10.22 -3.31
CA HIS A 379 14.09 -8.87 -3.72
C HIS A 379 15.49 -8.49 -3.22
N GLY A 380 15.80 -8.81 -1.95
CA GLY A 380 17.11 -8.55 -1.36
C GLY A 380 18.24 -9.29 -2.11
N SER A 381 18.02 -10.57 -2.41
CA SER A 381 18.97 -11.40 -3.16
C SER A 381 19.24 -10.84 -4.55
N TYR A 382 18.19 -10.45 -5.26
CA TYR A 382 18.33 -9.92 -6.60
C TYR A 382 19.00 -8.54 -6.62
N LEU A 383 18.69 -7.64 -5.66
CA LEU A 383 19.41 -6.36 -5.54
C LEU A 383 20.91 -6.56 -5.29
N VAL A 384 21.28 -7.55 -4.47
CA VAL A 384 22.68 -7.91 -4.23
C VAL A 384 23.32 -8.50 -5.50
N ALA A 385 22.65 -9.44 -6.16
CA ALA A 385 23.13 -10.05 -7.39
C ALA A 385 23.33 -9.01 -8.50
N GLU A 386 22.37 -8.11 -8.70
CA GLU A 386 22.46 -7.03 -9.69
C GLU A 386 23.67 -6.12 -9.41
N ARG A 387 23.93 -5.79 -8.14
CA ARG A 387 25.07 -4.97 -7.74
C ARG A 387 26.41 -5.67 -7.99
N ILE A 388 26.48 -6.99 -7.78
CA ILE A 388 27.66 -7.81 -8.10
C ILE A 388 27.89 -7.86 -9.60
N VAL A 389 26.84 -8.10 -10.39
CA VAL A 389 26.91 -8.19 -11.86
C VAL A 389 27.32 -6.85 -12.46
N ARG A 390 26.66 -5.74 -12.10
CA ARG A 390 27.03 -4.37 -12.55
C ARG A 390 28.46 -3.99 -12.17
N GLY A 391 28.95 -4.48 -11.03
CA GLY A 391 30.33 -4.26 -10.58
C GLY A 391 31.38 -5.01 -11.41
N LYS A 392 30.98 -6.08 -12.11
CA LYS A 392 31.87 -6.93 -12.92
C LYS A 392 31.69 -6.74 -14.42
N TRP A 393 30.47 -6.43 -14.89
CA TRP A 393 30.10 -6.43 -16.31
C TRP A 393 29.54 -5.06 -16.70
N LYS A 394 30.23 -4.36 -17.61
CA LYS A 394 29.80 -3.05 -18.12
C LYS A 394 29.04 -3.14 -19.44
N GLY A 395 28.23 -4.18 -19.67
CA GLY A 395 27.16 -4.24 -20.69
C GLY A 395 27.55 -4.11 -22.19
N HIS A 396 28.73 -3.61 -22.53
CA HIS A 396 29.20 -3.38 -23.91
C HIS A 396 29.94 -4.60 -24.49
N GLU A 397 30.15 -5.65 -23.69
CA GLU A 397 31.01 -6.80 -24.05
C GLU A 397 30.24 -7.95 -24.74
N LEU A 398 28.90 -7.92 -24.74
CA LEU A 398 28.07 -9.01 -25.29
C LEU A 398 27.83 -8.93 -26.81
N GLY A 399 28.20 -7.83 -27.48
CA GLY A 399 27.98 -7.65 -28.92
C GLY A 399 26.51 -7.64 -29.37
N LEU A 400 25.55 -7.65 -28.44
CA LEU A 400 24.11 -7.68 -28.73
C LEU A 400 23.55 -6.28 -29.04
N PRO A 401 22.50 -6.17 -29.87
CA PRO A 401 21.81 -4.91 -30.11
C PRO A 401 21.25 -4.30 -28.80
N PRO A 402 21.38 -2.98 -28.57
CA PRO A 402 20.92 -2.35 -27.33
C PRO A 402 19.45 -2.58 -26.99
N LEU A 403 18.58 -2.68 -28.01
CA LEU A 403 17.16 -2.95 -27.81
C LEU A 403 16.92 -4.36 -27.26
N LEU A 404 17.65 -5.36 -27.76
CA LEU A 404 17.56 -6.74 -27.28
C LEU A 404 18.04 -6.85 -25.83
N VAL A 405 19.15 -6.17 -25.49
CA VAL A 405 19.65 -6.12 -24.11
C VAL A 405 18.60 -5.53 -23.16
N LYS A 406 17.96 -4.42 -23.55
CA LYS A 406 16.88 -3.81 -22.76
C LYS A 406 15.67 -4.73 -22.63
N ALA A 407 15.26 -5.39 -23.71
CA ALA A 407 14.14 -6.34 -23.68
C ALA A 407 14.44 -7.53 -22.75
N MET A 408 15.65 -8.07 -22.79
CA MET A 408 16.08 -9.15 -21.89
C MET A 408 16.13 -8.69 -20.42
N GLN A 409 16.65 -7.48 -20.16
CA GLN A 409 16.67 -6.89 -18.82
C GLN A 409 15.25 -6.68 -18.27
N TRP A 410 14.37 -6.09 -19.08
CA TRP A 410 12.97 -5.92 -18.75
C TRP A 410 12.29 -7.26 -18.45
N PHE A 411 12.44 -8.24 -19.34
CA PHE A 411 11.84 -9.56 -19.17
C PHE A 411 12.31 -10.23 -17.88
N LEU A 412 13.62 -10.16 -17.58
CA LEU A 412 14.17 -10.72 -16.36
C LEU A 412 13.62 -10.02 -15.10
N VAL A 413 13.65 -8.69 -15.06
CA VAL A 413 13.15 -7.92 -13.90
C VAL A 413 11.67 -8.14 -13.69
N PHE A 414 10.86 -8.10 -14.76
CA PHE A 414 9.42 -8.32 -14.68
C PHE A 414 9.09 -9.71 -14.14
N ASN A 415 9.75 -10.76 -14.62
CA ASN A 415 9.50 -12.13 -14.13
C ASN A 415 10.03 -12.36 -12.71
N VAL A 416 11.14 -11.75 -12.30
CA VAL A 416 11.61 -11.80 -10.90
C VAL A 416 10.61 -11.12 -9.96
N VAL A 417 10.05 -9.99 -10.38
CA VAL A 417 9.00 -9.29 -9.64
C VAL A 417 7.73 -10.16 -9.57
N CYS A 418 7.31 -10.78 -10.67
CA CYS A 418 6.18 -11.72 -10.69
C CYS A 418 6.41 -12.94 -9.78
N LEU A 419 7.62 -13.50 -9.78
CA LEU A 419 7.99 -14.59 -8.88
C LEU A 419 7.88 -14.17 -7.42
N ALA A 420 8.38 -12.97 -7.06
CA ALA A 420 8.21 -12.44 -5.71
C ALA A 420 6.71 -12.31 -5.37
N TRP A 421 5.90 -11.79 -6.29
CA TRP A 421 4.46 -11.62 -6.09
C TRP A 421 3.71 -12.92 -5.78
N VAL A 422 4.16 -14.09 -6.28
CA VAL A 422 3.60 -15.39 -5.86
C VAL A 422 3.64 -15.55 -4.35
N PHE A 423 4.78 -15.27 -3.72
CA PHE A 423 4.94 -15.33 -2.27
C PHE A 423 4.19 -14.20 -1.55
N PHE A 424 3.98 -13.05 -2.19
CA PHE A 424 3.17 -11.99 -1.57
C PHE A 424 1.68 -12.36 -1.49
N ARG A 425 1.15 -13.14 -2.46
CA ARG A 425 -0.26 -13.53 -2.51
C ARG A 425 -0.59 -14.82 -1.79
N ALA A 426 0.35 -15.77 -1.78
CA ALA A 426 0.14 -17.09 -1.23
C ALA A 426 -0.08 -17.03 0.30
N GLN A 427 -0.98 -17.88 0.79
CA GLN A 427 -1.29 -17.97 2.22
C GLN A 427 -0.24 -18.76 3.02
N SER A 428 0.52 -19.62 2.33
CA SER A 428 1.60 -20.42 2.91
C SER A 428 2.74 -20.62 1.92
N ILE A 429 3.91 -20.99 2.43
CA ILE A 429 5.07 -21.33 1.60
C ILE A 429 4.77 -22.54 0.71
N ASP A 430 4.13 -23.57 1.27
CA ASP A 430 3.75 -24.77 0.52
C ASP A 430 2.75 -24.45 -0.59
N GLY A 431 1.78 -23.57 -0.32
CA GLY A 431 0.85 -23.09 -1.34
C GLY A 431 1.55 -22.34 -2.48
N ALA A 432 2.55 -21.50 -2.16
CA ALA A 432 3.36 -20.81 -3.16
C ALA A 432 4.13 -21.79 -4.05
N PHE A 433 4.77 -22.81 -3.45
CA PHE A 433 5.50 -23.82 -4.22
C PHE A 433 4.59 -24.76 -5.00
N SER A 434 3.41 -25.12 -4.47
CA SER A 434 2.39 -25.87 -5.19
C SER A 434 1.96 -25.12 -6.46
N LEU A 435 1.65 -23.82 -6.34
CA LEU A 435 1.33 -22.97 -7.48
C LEU A 435 2.47 -22.92 -8.51
N LEU A 436 3.71 -22.73 -8.06
CA LEU A 436 4.88 -22.71 -8.97
C LEU A 436 5.11 -24.06 -9.65
N GLY A 437 4.89 -25.17 -8.94
CA GLY A 437 4.99 -26.53 -9.50
C GLY A 437 4.00 -26.77 -10.64
N ARG A 438 2.81 -26.16 -10.57
CA ARG A 438 1.79 -26.28 -11.61
C ARG A 438 2.17 -25.65 -12.95
N LEU A 439 3.16 -24.76 -13.00
CA LEU A 439 3.74 -24.26 -14.26
C LEU A 439 4.39 -25.36 -15.10
N PHE A 440 4.79 -26.47 -14.48
CA PHE A 440 5.45 -27.61 -15.13
C PHE A 440 4.53 -28.84 -15.29
N ALA A 441 3.23 -28.70 -14.98
CA ALA A 441 2.27 -29.78 -15.17
C ALA A 441 2.06 -30.09 -16.67
N SER A 442 1.83 -31.38 -16.99
CA SER A 442 1.65 -31.83 -18.37
C SER A 442 0.30 -31.44 -18.98
N SER A 443 -0.73 -31.28 -18.15
CA SER A 443 -2.09 -30.89 -18.56
C SER A 443 -2.85 -30.31 -17.36
N GLY A 444 -3.96 -29.62 -17.64
CA GLY A 444 -4.87 -29.11 -16.62
C GLY A 444 -5.91 -28.16 -17.20
N SER A 445 -6.85 -27.73 -16.36
CA SER A 445 -7.95 -26.86 -16.78
C SER A 445 -7.44 -25.48 -17.22
N THR A 446 -8.00 -24.95 -18.30
CA THR A 446 -7.84 -23.55 -18.73
C THR A 446 -9.01 -22.67 -18.28
N ALA A 447 -9.82 -23.14 -17.32
CA ALA A 447 -10.92 -22.36 -16.76
C ALA A 447 -10.44 -20.97 -16.30
N GLY A 448 -11.23 -19.94 -16.58
CA GLY A 448 -10.89 -18.54 -16.33
C GLY A 448 -10.01 -17.89 -17.42
N VAL A 449 -9.35 -18.67 -18.29
CA VAL A 449 -8.60 -18.12 -19.42
C VAL A 449 -9.55 -17.71 -20.54
N SER A 450 -9.65 -16.41 -20.79
CA SER A 450 -10.46 -15.84 -21.86
C SER A 450 -9.66 -14.87 -22.72
N LEU A 451 -10.14 -14.58 -23.93
CA LEU A 451 -9.54 -13.54 -24.78
C LEU A 451 -9.57 -12.18 -24.10
N LEU A 452 -10.66 -11.85 -23.39
CA LEU A 452 -10.78 -10.61 -22.63
C LEU A 452 -9.71 -10.53 -21.54
N LEU A 453 -9.48 -11.61 -20.79
CA LEU A 453 -8.41 -11.65 -19.78
C LEU A 453 -7.04 -11.36 -20.40
N LEU A 454 -6.72 -12.01 -21.52
CA LEU A 454 -5.46 -11.76 -22.22
C LEU A 454 -5.33 -10.31 -22.68
N VAL A 455 -6.40 -9.74 -23.25
CA VAL A 455 -6.42 -8.34 -23.67
C VAL A 455 -6.22 -7.40 -22.49
N VAL A 456 -6.88 -7.63 -21.35
CA VAL A 456 -6.71 -6.82 -20.13
C VAL A 456 -5.28 -6.90 -19.60
N ILE A 457 -4.67 -8.09 -19.56
CA ILE A 457 -3.28 -8.27 -19.11
C ILE A 457 -2.32 -7.53 -20.03
N VAL A 458 -2.40 -7.78 -21.34
CA VAL A 458 -1.50 -7.17 -22.34
C VAL A 458 -1.70 -5.66 -22.38
N ALA A 459 -2.93 -5.16 -22.38
CA ALA A 459 -3.22 -3.73 -22.39
C ALA A 459 -2.71 -3.03 -21.12
N SER A 460 -2.84 -3.66 -19.95
CA SER A 460 -2.37 -3.09 -18.68
C SER A 460 -0.84 -3.05 -18.58
N ILE A 461 -0.14 -4.04 -19.15
CA ILE A 461 1.32 -4.00 -19.26
C ILE A 461 1.73 -2.94 -20.29
N ALA A 462 1.11 -2.93 -21.46
CA ALA A 462 1.38 -1.98 -22.53
C ALA A 462 1.14 -0.53 -22.08
N SER A 463 0.13 -0.27 -21.25
CA SER A 463 -0.16 1.07 -20.74
C SER A 463 0.99 1.65 -19.89
N GLN A 464 1.83 0.81 -19.28
CA GLN A 464 3.01 1.27 -18.52
C GLN A 464 4.08 1.90 -19.41
N PHE A 465 4.09 1.54 -20.71
CA PHE A 465 5.03 2.11 -21.68
C PHE A 465 4.55 3.44 -22.27
N VAL A 466 3.34 3.89 -21.92
CA VAL A 466 2.80 5.18 -22.36
C VAL A 466 3.60 6.31 -21.69
N PRO A 467 4.29 7.18 -22.46
CA PRO A 467 5.08 8.26 -21.88
C PRO A 467 4.22 9.22 -21.04
N PRO A 468 4.68 9.70 -19.87
CA PRO A 468 3.91 10.58 -18.98
C PRO A 468 3.35 11.84 -19.62
N ARG A 469 4.01 12.35 -20.67
CA ARG A 469 3.54 13.50 -21.47
C ARG A 469 2.16 13.31 -22.09
N ILE A 470 1.73 12.07 -22.35
CA ILE A 470 0.45 11.77 -22.99
C ILE A 470 -0.71 11.98 -22.00
N PRO A 471 -0.76 11.30 -20.84
CA PRO A 471 -1.79 11.57 -19.85
C PRO A 471 -1.75 13.01 -19.33
N GLN A 472 -0.56 13.62 -19.19
CA GLN A 472 -0.45 15.04 -18.82
C GLN A 472 -1.10 15.97 -19.85
N LYS A 473 -0.95 15.71 -21.15
CA LYS A 473 -1.65 16.48 -22.19
C LYS A 473 -3.16 16.29 -22.10
N ALA A 474 -3.62 15.08 -21.84
CA ALA A 474 -5.05 14.81 -21.65
C ALA A 474 -5.60 15.52 -20.41
N GLU A 475 -4.84 15.56 -19.30
CA GLU A 475 -5.17 16.30 -18.07
C GLU A 475 -5.27 17.81 -18.33
N VAL A 476 -4.27 18.39 -19.01
CA VAL A 476 -4.28 19.81 -19.37
C VAL A 476 -5.45 20.13 -20.30
N TRP A 477 -5.71 19.29 -21.29
CA TRP A 477 -6.83 19.47 -22.20
C TRP A 477 -8.18 19.35 -21.48
N PHE A 478 -8.37 18.34 -20.63
CA PHE A 478 -9.56 18.19 -19.81
C PHE A 478 -9.79 19.39 -18.88
N ALA A 479 -8.70 19.95 -18.32
CA ALA A 479 -8.77 21.15 -17.48
C ALA A 479 -9.24 22.41 -18.25
N THR A 480 -9.17 22.43 -19.59
CA THR A 480 -9.72 23.54 -20.39
C THR A 480 -11.24 23.49 -20.57
N TRP A 481 -11.88 22.36 -20.24
CA TRP A 481 -13.32 22.22 -20.39
C TRP A 481 -14.08 23.04 -19.36
N ALA A 482 -15.29 23.47 -19.70
CA ALA A 482 -16.17 24.12 -18.73
C ALA A 482 -16.41 23.19 -17.51
N PRO A 483 -16.46 23.71 -16.27
CA PRO A 483 -16.63 22.88 -15.08
C PRO A 483 -17.82 21.91 -15.14
N ALA A 484 -18.95 22.34 -15.73
CA ALA A 484 -20.13 21.49 -15.92
C ALA A 484 -19.84 20.26 -16.81
N LEU A 485 -19.03 20.43 -17.86
CA LEU A 485 -18.62 19.33 -18.75
C LEU A 485 -17.65 18.38 -18.06
N GLN A 486 -16.74 18.90 -17.23
CA GLN A 486 -15.84 18.06 -16.43
C GLN A 486 -16.63 17.19 -15.45
N ILE A 487 -17.62 17.77 -14.77
CA ILE A 487 -18.50 17.06 -13.84
C ILE A 487 -19.33 16.01 -14.58
N ALA A 488 -19.93 16.36 -15.72
CA ALA A 488 -20.72 15.42 -16.52
C ALA A 488 -19.87 14.24 -17.04
N ALA A 489 -18.66 14.52 -17.52
CA ALA A 489 -17.72 13.50 -17.98
C ALA A 489 -17.27 12.58 -16.83
N LEU A 490 -16.99 13.15 -15.65
CA LEU A 490 -16.64 12.38 -14.47
C LEU A 490 -17.82 11.50 -14.01
N ALA A 491 -19.03 12.06 -13.94
CA ALA A 491 -20.23 11.33 -13.56
C ALA A 491 -20.52 10.17 -14.53
N GLY A 492 -20.48 10.44 -15.84
CA GLY A 492 -20.63 9.40 -16.87
C GLY A 492 -19.52 8.34 -16.79
N GLY A 493 -18.28 8.76 -16.52
CA GLY A 493 -17.16 7.86 -16.30
C GLY A 493 -17.32 6.98 -15.07
N LEU A 494 -17.84 7.52 -13.96
CA LEU A 494 -18.11 6.76 -12.75
C LEU A 494 -19.25 5.75 -12.95
N VAL A 495 -20.31 6.13 -13.68
CA VAL A 495 -21.38 5.19 -14.09
C VAL A 495 -20.82 4.07 -14.96
N LEU A 496 -19.89 4.39 -15.87
CA LEU A 496 -19.22 3.37 -16.68
C LEU A 496 -18.35 2.44 -15.82
N VAL A 497 -17.64 2.99 -14.82
CA VAL A 497 -16.84 2.20 -13.88
C VAL A 497 -17.71 1.23 -13.08
N ASP A 498 -18.87 1.70 -12.59
CA ASP A 498 -19.85 0.87 -11.89
C ASP A 498 -20.42 -0.23 -12.80
N ALA A 499 -20.80 0.13 -14.04
CA ALA A 499 -21.35 -0.81 -15.02
C ALA A 499 -20.35 -1.86 -15.52
N LEU A 500 -19.05 -1.55 -15.53
CA LEU A 500 -17.98 -2.48 -15.93
C LEU A 500 -17.39 -3.26 -14.74
N GLY A 501 -17.60 -2.78 -13.51
CA GLY A 501 -17.16 -3.45 -12.30
C GLY A 501 -17.93 -4.75 -12.07
N PRO A 502 -17.30 -5.79 -11.49
CA PRO A 502 -18.06 -6.94 -11.00
C PRO A 502 -19.01 -6.52 -9.86
N GLU A 503 -20.02 -7.34 -9.57
CA GLU A 503 -20.89 -7.09 -8.42
C GLU A 503 -20.08 -7.10 -7.12
N GLY A 504 -20.11 -5.98 -6.40
CA GLY A 504 -19.33 -5.78 -5.19
C GLY A 504 -17.91 -5.27 -5.44
N ILE A 505 -17.35 -4.57 -4.45
CA ILE A 505 -16.01 -3.99 -4.53
C ILE A 505 -15.06 -4.91 -3.79
N ALA A 506 -14.05 -5.45 -4.47
CA ALA A 506 -13.01 -6.23 -3.82
C ALA A 506 -12.34 -5.38 -2.72
N PRO A 507 -12.15 -5.93 -1.49
CA PRO A 507 -11.45 -5.22 -0.43
C PRO A 507 -10.06 -4.77 -0.90
N PHE A 508 -9.60 -3.62 -0.40
CA PHE A 508 -8.24 -3.16 -0.68
C PHE A 508 -7.23 -4.22 -0.23
N ILE A 509 -6.27 -4.53 -1.10
CA ILE A 509 -5.45 -5.74 -0.98
C ILE A 509 -4.60 -5.75 0.31
N TYR A 510 -4.15 -4.58 0.77
CA TYR A 510 -3.39 -4.46 2.02
C TYR A 510 -4.22 -4.57 3.30
N PHE A 511 -5.56 -4.60 3.21
CA PHE A 511 -6.37 -4.96 4.38
C PHE A 511 -6.38 -6.45 4.65
N GLN A 512 -5.72 -7.25 3.81
CA GLN A 512 -5.63 -8.71 3.97
C GLN A 512 -4.30 -9.16 4.60
N PHE A 513 -3.35 -8.26 4.89
CA PHE A 513 -1.94 -8.59 5.19
C PHE A 513 -1.37 -8.01 6.48
#